data_AF-A0A3T0CWT8-F1
#
_entry.id   AF-A0A3T0CWT8-F1
#
_cell.length_a   1.000
_cell.length_b   1.000
_cell.length_c   1.000
_cell.angle_alpha   90.00
_cell.angle_beta   90.00
_cell.angle_gamma   90.00
#
_symmetry.space_group_name_H-M   'P 1'
#
loop_
_entity.id
_entity.type
_entity.pdbx_description
1 polymer ?
#
loop_
_entity_poly.entity_id
_entity_poly.type
_entity_poly.pdbx_seq_one_letter_code
_entity_poly.pdbx_strand_id
1 'polypeptide(L)'
;MAKWLVKTEPSECSIDDFAKAENQTIPWDGVRNYQARNFLAEMAEGDEVFIYHSSCKHIGIAGIVRVVRSAYPDPTQFDPDSPYYDEKSTREKPRWRAVDMTYLRKLDRLLPLDEIKSMPGLEGLPLIRRGNRLSVMPVTDEQWQIILSTA
;
A
#
# COMPACT_ATOMS: atom_id res chain seq x y z
N MET A 1 10.93 9.92 8.18
CA MET A 1 10.56 8.77 7.32
C MET A 1 9.15 9.03 6.86
N ALA A 2 8.88 8.90 5.56
CA ALA A 2 7.55 9.16 5.05
C ALA A 2 6.58 8.05 5.46
N LYS A 3 5.29 8.38 5.45
CA LYS A 3 4.19 7.50 5.84
C LYS A 3 3.24 7.33 4.68
N TRP A 4 2.79 6.10 4.49
CA TRP A 4 2.00 5.72 3.33
C TRP A 4 0.83 4.83 3.71
N LEU A 5 -0.11 4.69 2.79
CA LEU A 5 -1.15 3.67 2.86
C LEU A 5 -1.25 3.00 1.49
N VAL A 6 -1.30 1.67 1.50
CA VAL A 6 -1.55 0.85 0.31
C VAL A 6 -2.80 0.00 0.49
N LYS A 7 -3.55 -0.20 -0.59
CA LYS A 7 -4.77 -1.01 -0.62
C LYS A 7 -4.51 -2.35 -1.28
N THR A 8 -5.11 -3.39 -0.71
CA THR A 8 -5.06 -4.74 -1.25
C THR A 8 -6.32 -5.50 -0.88
N GLU A 9 -6.72 -6.43 -1.71
CA GLU A 9 -7.74 -7.41 -1.34
C GLU A 9 -7.09 -8.46 -0.44
N PRO A 10 -7.64 -8.76 0.75
CA PRO A 10 -7.01 -9.70 1.67
C PRO A 10 -6.93 -11.13 1.14
N SER A 11 -7.67 -11.46 0.08
CA SER A 11 -7.54 -12.73 -0.65
C SER A 11 -6.34 -12.78 -1.60
N GLU A 12 -5.78 -11.62 -1.98
CA GLU A 12 -4.57 -11.52 -2.81
C GLU A 12 -3.32 -11.41 -1.93
N CYS A 13 -3.29 -10.45 -0.99
CA CYS A 13 -2.17 -10.27 -0.07
C CYS A 13 -2.63 -9.54 1.20
N SER A 14 -2.86 -10.28 2.28
CA SER A 14 -3.25 -9.73 3.58
C SER A 14 -2.04 -9.36 4.45
N ILE A 15 -2.30 -8.68 5.58
CA ILE A 15 -1.26 -8.47 6.60
C ILE A 15 -0.77 -9.79 7.20
N ASP A 16 -1.62 -10.81 7.21
CA ASP A 16 -1.27 -12.14 7.72
C ASP A 16 -0.34 -12.88 6.75
N ASP A 17 -0.40 -12.57 5.45
CA ASP A 17 0.53 -13.10 4.46
C ASP A 17 1.92 -12.47 4.64
N PHE A 18 1.99 -11.15 4.90
CA PHE A 18 3.23 -10.50 5.33
C PHE A 18 3.80 -11.13 6.60
N ALA A 19 2.96 -11.42 7.59
CA ALA A 19 3.40 -12.03 8.86
C ALA A 19 3.94 -13.46 8.67
N LYS A 20 3.50 -14.18 7.62
CA LYS A 20 3.88 -15.57 7.32
C LYS A 20 4.97 -15.70 6.28
N ALA A 21 5.25 -14.66 5.48
CA ALA A 21 6.16 -14.72 4.35
C ALA A 21 7.56 -15.20 4.78
N GLU A 22 7.93 -16.40 4.31
CA GLU A 22 9.29 -16.91 4.41
C GLU A 22 10.21 -15.94 3.64
N ASN A 23 11.28 -15.47 4.26
CA ASN A 23 12.16 -14.36 3.80
C ASN A 23 11.62 -12.93 3.99
N GLN A 24 10.63 -12.74 4.85
CA GLN A 24 10.15 -11.45 5.41
C GLN A 24 9.64 -10.41 4.40
N THR A 25 9.85 -10.60 3.10
CA THR A 25 9.70 -9.53 2.11
C THR A 25 8.74 -9.95 1.01
N ILE A 26 7.77 -9.08 0.72
CA ILE A 26 6.80 -9.23 -0.37
C ILE A 26 6.97 -8.04 -1.33
N PRO A 27 7.09 -8.29 -2.64
CA PRO A 27 7.05 -7.23 -3.65
C PRO A 27 5.65 -6.62 -3.71
N TRP A 28 5.58 -5.30 -3.70
CA TRP A 28 4.36 -4.54 -3.95
C TRP A 28 4.30 -4.10 -5.40
N ASP A 29 3.84 -5.02 -6.25
CA ASP A 29 3.73 -4.87 -7.69
C ASP A 29 2.27 -4.61 -8.14
N GLY A 30 1.99 -4.72 -9.44
CA GLY A 30 0.62 -4.65 -9.98
C GLY A 30 -0.02 -3.26 -9.98
N VAL A 31 0.68 -2.23 -9.49
CA VAL A 31 0.17 -0.85 -9.53
C VAL A 31 0.16 -0.31 -10.96
N ARG A 32 -1.04 -0.07 -11.50
CA ARG A 32 -1.29 0.42 -12.88
C ARG A 32 -1.98 1.79 -12.95
N ASN A 33 -1.91 2.56 -11.87
CA ASN A 33 -2.33 3.96 -11.84
C ASN A 33 -1.09 4.88 -11.80
N TYR A 34 -1.02 5.86 -12.70
CA TYR A 34 0.14 6.75 -12.82
C TYR A 34 0.46 7.55 -11.54
N GLN A 35 -0.56 8.05 -10.85
CA GLN A 35 -0.36 8.81 -9.62
C GLN A 35 0.07 7.88 -8.48
N ALA A 36 -0.56 6.72 -8.34
CA ALA A 36 -0.15 5.71 -7.36
C ALA A 36 1.30 5.22 -7.60
N ARG A 37 1.68 5.03 -8.86
CA ARG A 37 3.06 4.73 -9.26
C ARG A 37 4.03 5.84 -8.85
N ASN A 38 3.66 7.10 -9.04
CA ASN A 38 4.52 8.21 -8.63
C ASN A 38 4.75 8.20 -7.11
N PHE A 39 3.72 7.90 -6.32
CA PHE A 39 3.89 7.70 -4.88
C PHE A 39 4.79 6.51 -4.53
N LEU A 40 4.68 5.37 -5.23
CA LEU A 40 5.65 4.28 -5.06
C LEU A 40 7.08 4.74 -5.37
N ALA A 41 7.26 5.54 -6.43
CA ALA A 41 8.57 6.06 -6.82
C ALA A 41 9.18 7.02 -5.80
N GLU A 42 8.38 7.61 -4.92
CA GLU A 42 8.80 8.48 -3.82
C GLU A 42 9.12 7.71 -2.52
N MET A 43 8.72 6.44 -2.42
CA MET A 43 9.00 5.62 -1.24
C MET A 43 10.50 5.32 -1.11
N ALA A 44 11.00 5.45 0.11
CA ALA A 44 12.37 5.11 0.47
C ALA A 44 12.43 3.96 1.48
N GLU A 45 13.54 3.22 1.48
CA GLU A 45 13.83 2.24 2.53
C GLU A 45 13.67 2.84 3.94
N GLY A 46 12.96 2.13 4.81
CA GLY A 46 12.62 2.59 6.15
C GLY A 46 11.25 3.25 6.28
N ASP A 47 10.64 3.70 5.18
CA ASP A 47 9.28 4.25 5.22
C ASP A 47 8.26 3.22 5.73
N GLU A 48 7.25 3.70 6.46
CA GLU A 48 6.22 2.84 7.03
C GLU A 48 4.91 3.00 6.26
N VAL A 49 4.20 1.88 6.11
CA VAL A 49 3.05 1.78 5.22
C VAL A 49 1.91 1.05 5.93
N PHE A 50 0.74 1.68 5.99
CA PHE A 50 -0.48 0.99 6.39
C PHE A 50 -0.94 0.02 5.30
N ILE A 51 -1.20 -1.23 5.68
CA ILE A 51 -1.93 -2.19 4.85
C ILE A 51 -3.42 -1.99 5.08
N TYR A 52 -4.12 -1.51 4.07
CA TYR A 52 -5.57 -1.37 4.05
C TYR A 52 -6.22 -2.50 3.26
N HIS A 53 -7.10 -3.27 3.91
CA HIS A 53 -7.93 -4.28 3.26
C HIS A 53 -9.09 -3.61 2.54
N SER A 54 -9.15 -3.78 1.22
CA SER A 54 -10.21 -3.30 0.33
C SER A 54 -11.01 -4.45 -0.30
N SER A 55 -12.11 -4.11 -1.00
CA SER A 55 -12.93 -5.04 -1.79
C SER A 55 -13.41 -6.31 -1.06
N CYS A 56 -13.53 -6.26 0.27
CA CYS A 56 -13.92 -7.41 1.09
C CYS A 56 -15.02 -7.01 2.07
N LYS A 57 -15.56 -8.01 2.80
CA LYS A 57 -16.64 -7.78 3.78
C LYS A 57 -16.23 -6.82 4.91
N HIS A 58 -14.96 -6.88 5.33
CA HIS A 58 -14.43 -6.10 6.44
C HIS A 58 -13.27 -5.24 5.95
N ILE A 59 -13.58 -4.03 5.50
CA ILE A 59 -12.58 -3.08 4.99
C ILE A 59 -12.02 -2.21 6.12
N GLY A 60 -10.72 -1.93 6.07
CA GLY A 60 -10.05 -1.18 7.12
C GLY A 60 -8.53 -1.31 7.10
N ILE A 61 -7.87 -0.61 8.01
CA ILE A 61 -6.42 -0.77 8.21
C ILE A 61 -6.18 -2.00 9.09
N ALA A 62 -5.34 -2.91 8.62
CA ALA A 62 -5.10 -4.20 9.27
C ALA A 62 -3.73 -4.28 9.96
N GLY A 63 -2.77 -3.44 9.55
CA GLY A 63 -1.41 -3.48 10.06
C GLY A 63 -0.48 -2.52 9.35
N ILE A 64 0.80 -2.66 9.68
CA ILE A 64 1.90 -1.84 9.22
C ILE A 64 2.98 -2.75 8.65
N VAL A 65 3.50 -2.34 7.50
CA VAL A 65 4.69 -2.90 6.87
C VAL A 65 5.73 -1.78 6.71
N ARG A 66 6.96 -2.14 6.37
CA ARG A 66 8.06 -1.21 6.13
C ARG A 66 8.67 -1.46 4.76
N VAL A 67 9.00 -0.40 4.03
CA VAL A 67 9.74 -0.50 2.77
C VAL A 67 11.17 -0.95 3.06
N VAL A 68 11.60 -2.04 2.42
CA VAL A 68 12.97 -2.61 2.51
C VAL A 68 13.73 -2.51 1.20
N ARG A 69 13.06 -2.13 0.11
CA ARG A 69 13.70 -1.73 -1.15
C ARG A 69 12.90 -0.61 -1.80
N SER A 70 13.57 0.49 -2.07
CA SER A 70 13.01 1.63 -2.83
C SER A 70 12.60 1.20 -4.25
N ALA A 71 11.84 2.07 -4.93
CA ALA A 71 11.19 1.73 -6.18
C ALA A 71 12.13 1.20 -7.28
N TYR A 72 11.72 0.09 -7.90
CA TYR A 72 12.38 -0.52 -9.04
C TYR A 72 11.37 -0.84 -10.15
N PRO A 73 11.79 -1.14 -11.40
CA PRO A 73 10.87 -1.57 -12.45
C PRO A 73 10.07 -2.80 -12.02
N ASP A 74 8.75 -2.70 -12.00
CA ASP A 74 7.86 -3.82 -11.69
C ASP A 74 8.10 -4.98 -12.68
N PRO A 75 8.54 -6.17 -12.27
CA PRO A 75 8.84 -7.26 -13.20
C PRO A 75 7.59 -7.79 -13.90
N THR A 76 6.41 -7.70 -13.27
CA THR A 76 5.13 -8.21 -13.78
C THR A 76 4.65 -7.48 -15.03
N GLN A 77 5.19 -6.29 -15.32
CA GLN A 77 4.85 -5.52 -16.52
C GLN A 77 5.46 -6.11 -17.79
N PHE A 78 6.48 -6.97 -17.68
CA PHE A 78 7.20 -7.57 -18.81
C PHE A 78 6.83 -9.03 -19.07
N ASP A 79 6.03 -9.64 -18.19
CA ASP A 79 5.63 -11.04 -18.26
C ASP A 79 4.28 -11.16 -18.97
N PRO A 80 4.19 -11.76 -20.17
CA PRO A 80 2.93 -11.91 -20.90
C PRO A 80 1.86 -12.74 -20.17
N ASP A 81 2.26 -13.59 -19.22
CA ASP A 81 1.33 -14.44 -18.45
C ASP A 81 0.81 -13.75 -17.19
N SER A 82 1.41 -12.60 -16.82
CA SER A 82 0.97 -11.80 -15.69
C SER A 82 -0.32 -11.04 -16.01
N PRO A 83 -1.28 -10.95 -15.07
CA PRO A 83 -2.48 -10.12 -15.22
C PRO A 83 -2.14 -8.62 -15.33
N TYR A 84 -0.90 -8.24 -14.99
CA TYR A 84 -0.43 -6.87 -15.01
C TYR A 84 0.56 -6.59 -16.16
N TYR A 85 0.65 -7.47 -17.16
CA TYR A 85 1.43 -7.26 -18.37
C TYR A 85 1.08 -5.92 -19.05
N ASP A 86 2.09 -5.21 -19.56
CA ASP A 86 1.89 -4.00 -20.35
C ASP A 86 2.77 -4.06 -21.60
N GLU A 87 2.16 -4.37 -22.75
CA GLU A 87 2.83 -4.49 -24.06
C GLU A 87 3.66 -3.25 -24.44
N LYS A 88 3.33 -2.07 -23.88
CA LYS A 88 4.00 -0.80 -24.20
C LYS A 88 5.12 -0.48 -23.22
N SER A 89 5.33 -1.31 -22.21
CA SER A 89 6.42 -1.17 -21.26
C SER A 89 7.61 -2.03 -21.66
N THR A 90 8.76 -1.41 -21.92
CA THR A 90 10.00 -2.12 -22.29
C THR A 90 11.02 -2.05 -21.17
N ARG A 91 12.03 -2.94 -21.18
CA ARG A 91 13.07 -2.95 -20.15
C ARG A 91 13.90 -1.66 -20.13
N GLU A 92 14.03 -1.00 -21.28
CA GLU A 92 14.72 0.28 -21.44
C GLU A 92 13.85 1.46 -20.98
N LYS A 93 12.52 1.32 -21.04
CA LYS A 93 11.55 2.36 -20.68
C LYS A 93 10.41 1.78 -19.81
N PRO A 94 10.73 1.31 -18.58
CA PRO A 94 9.73 0.76 -17.67
C PRO A 94 8.71 1.82 -17.27
N ARG A 95 7.44 1.52 -17.48
CA ARG A 95 6.33 2.41 -17.13
C ARG A 95 5.90 2.29 -15.67
N TRP A 96 6.04 1.10 -15.09
CA TRP A 96 5.51 0.75 -13.76
C TRP A 96 6.62 0.45 -12.77
N ARG A 97 6.31 0.67 -11.49
CA ARG A 97 7.23 0.55 -10.37
C ARG A 97 6.66 -0.38 -9.32
N ALA A 98 7.54 -1.12 -8.67
CA ALA A 98 7.27 -1.90 -7.48
C ALA A 98 8.26 -1.49 -6.38
N VAL A 99 7.92 -1.77 -5.13
CA VAL A 99 8.80 -1.66 -3.95
C VAL A 99 8.79 -3.01 -3.24
N ASP A 100 9.79 -3.29 -2.42
CA ASP A 100 9.73 -4.46 -1.56
C ASP A 100 9.40 -4.03 -0.13
N MET A 101 8.47 -4.73 0.52
CA MET A 101 8.03 -4.41 1.88
C MET A 101 8.11 -5.62 2.80
N THR A 102 8.42 -5.37 4.07
CA THR A 102 8.44 -6.38 5.13
C THR A 102 7.38 -6.12 6.18
N TYR A 103 6.88 -7.20 6.80
CA TYR A 103 6.03 -7.10 7.99
C TYR A 103 6.71 -6.25 9.08
N LEU A 104 5.94 -5.32 9.69
CA LEU A 104 6.36 -4.61 10.89
C LEU A 104 5.49 -5.02 12.08
N ARG A 105 4.18 -4.81 11.99
CA ARG A 105 3.21 -5.28 12.99
C ARG A 105 1.79 -5.34 12.46
N LYS A 106 0.98 -6.25 12.98
CA LYS A 106 -0.48 -6.23 12.86
C LYS A 106 -1.05 -5.24 13.89
N LEU A 107 -2.19 -4.63 13.58
CA LEU A 107 -2.98 -3.92 14.60
C LEU A 107 -3.70 -4.93 15.49
N ASP A 108 -4.02 -4.53 16.73
CA ASP A 108 -4.72 -5.42 17.68
C ASP A 108 -6.12 -5.78 17.19
N ARG A 109 -6.72 -4.88 16.40
CA ARG A 109 -7.95 -5.11 15.64
C ARG A 109 -7.86 -4.43 14.27
N LEU A 110 -8.69 -4.88 13.34
CA LEU A 110 -8.95 -4.13 12.11
C LEU A 110 -9.56 -2.77 12.47
N LEU A 111 -9.00 -1.68 11.96
CA LEU A 111 -9.57 -0.34 12.09
C LEU A 111 -10.52 -0.05 10.91
N PRO A 112 -11.85 -0.11 11.09
CA PRO A 112 -12.79 -0.09 9.98
C PRO A 112 -12.86 1.28 9.28
N LEU A 113 -13.17 1.30 7.99
CA LEU A 113 -13.27 2.55 7.22
C LEU A 113 -14.25 3.56 7.84
N ASP A 114 -15.39 3.09 8.37
CA ASP A 114 -16.39 3.99 8.93
C ASP A 114 -15.94 4.64 10.25
N GLU A 115 -15.08 3.95 11.01
CA GLU A 115 -14.41 4.55 12.17
C GLU A 115 -13.41 5.62 11.70
N ILE A 116 -12.56 5.31 10.71
CA ILE A 116 -11.58 6.25 10.13
C ILE A 116 -12.27 7.53 9.63
N LYS A 117 -13.42 7.40 8.94
CA LYS A 117 -14.20 8.56 8.46
C LYS A 117 -14.74 9.46 9.59
N SER A 118 -14.96 8.89 10.77
CA SER A 118 -15.49 9.61 11.93
C SER A 118 -14.41 10.27 12.79
N MET A 119 -13.13 9.99 12.52
CA MET A 119 -12.01 10.55 13.29
C MET A 119 -11.73 12.01 12.91
N PRO A 120 -11.73 12.94 13.88
CA PRO A 120 -11.31 14.32 13.64
C PRO A 120 -9.85 14.39 13.18
N GLY A 121 -9.55 15.28 12.25
CA GLY A 121 -8.18 15.50 11.74
C GLY A 121 -7.79 14.58 10.56
N LEU A 122 -8.66 13.67 10.14
CA LEU A 122 -8.47 12.83 8.95
C LEU A 122 -9.19 13.34 7.70
N GLU A 123 -9.82 14.52 7.73
CA GLU A 123 -10.60 15.09 6.61
C GLU A 123 -9.74 15.24 5.34
N GLY A 124 -8.45 15.47 5.52
CA GLY A 124 -7.46 15.57 4.46
C GLY A 124 -6.95 14.23 3.92
N LEU A 125 -7.20 13.10 4.60
CA LEU A 125 -6.67 11.79 4.22
C LEU A 125 -7.25 11.34 2.87
N PRO A 126 -6.42 11.07 1.84
CA PRO A 126 -6.94 10.71 0.53
C PRO A 126 -7.90 9.51 0.56
N LEU A 127 -7.72 8.57 1.49
CA LEU A 127 -8.57 7.37 1.66
C LEU A 127 -10.07 7.69 1.74
N ILE A 128 -10.44 8.78 2.43
CA ILE A 128 -11.84 9.13 2.71
C ILE A 128 -12.38 10.23 1.80
N ARG A 129 -11.56 10.79 0.90
CA ARG A 129 -12.00 11.81 -0.06
C ARG A 129 -12.95 11.20 -1.09
N ARG A 130 -14.10 11.84 -1.30
CA ARG A 130 -15.11 11.40 -2.26
C ARG A 130 -14.51 11.25 -3.65
N GLY A 131 -14.74 10.10 -4.28
CA GLY A 131 -14.28 9.81 -5.64
C GLY A 131 -12.82 9.37 -5.77
N ASN A 132 -12.05 9.33 -4.67
CA ASN A 132 -10.69 8.83 -4.74
C ASN A 132 -10.67 7.32 -5.07
N ARG A 133 -9.81 6.95 -6.02
CA ARG A 133 -9.59 5.58 -6.50
C ARG A 133 -8.12 5.15 -6.41
N LEU A 134 -7.28 5.93 -5.73
CA LEU A 134 -5.88 5.59 -5.52
C LEU A 134 -5.73 4.37 -4.61
N SER A 135 -4.84 3.46 -5.02
CA SER A 135 -4.39 2.28 -4.26
C SER A 135 -3.14 2.55 -3.43
N VAL A 136 -2.39 3.60 -3.74
CA VAL A 136 -1.22 4.07 -2.98
C VAL A 136 -1.43 5.54 -2.68
N MET A 137 -1.22 5.96 -1.44
CA MET A 137 -1.41 7.35 -1.03
C MET A 137 -0.47 7.76 0.10
N PRO A 138 -0.07 9.04 0.14
CA PRO A 138 0.66 9.58 1.27
C PRO A 138 -0.25 9.73 2.49
N VAL A 139 0.35 9.62 3.66
CA VAL A 139 -0.25 9.87 4.96
C VAL A 139 0.63 10.89 5.67
N THR A 140 0.05 11.95 6.25
CA THR A 140 0.86 12.90 7.04
C THR A 140 1.20 12.31 8.41
N ASP A 141 2.23 12.84 9.07
CA ASP A 141 2.60 12.38 10.41
C ASP A 141 1.44 12.55 11.40
N GLU A 142 0.67 13.64 11.29
CA GLU A 142 -0.51 13.87 12.14
C GLU A 142 -1.59 12.81 11.90
N GLN A 143 -1.89 12.50 10.63
CA GLN A 143 -2.86 11.47 10.26
C GLN A 143 -2.41 10.09 10.75
N TRP A 144 -1.11 9.79 10.64
CA TRP A 144 -0.53 8.55 11.13
C TRP A 144 -0.72 8.40 12.63
N GLN A 145 -0.43 9.44 13.41
CA GLN A 145 -0.60 9.40 14.88
C GLN A 145 -2.06 9.26 15.29
N ILE A 146 -2.99 9.96 14.64
CA ILE A 146 -4.45 9.85 14.92
C ILE A 146 -4.93 8.41 14.69
N ILE A 147 -4.51 7.79 13.60
CA ILE A 147 -4.84 6.39 13.29
C ILE A 147 -4.28 5.47 14.36
N LEU A 148 -3.02 5.66 14.77
CA LEU A 148 -2.36 4.78 15.74
C LEU A 148 -2.83 4.95 17.18
N SER A 149 -3.33 6.12 17.58
CA SER A 149 -3.83 6.32 18.96
C SER A 149 -5.12 5.55 19.25
N THR A 150 -5.78 5.03 18.23
CA THR A 150 -7.11 4.41 18.30
C THR A 150 -7.08 2.91 17.89
N ALA A 151 -5.93 2.46 17.40
CA ALA A 151 -5.71 1.17 16.75
C ALA A 151 -5.14 0.10 17.70
#